data_AF-A0A417YQB2-F1
#
_entry.id   AF-A0A417YQB2-F1
#
_cell.length_a   1.000
_cell.length_b   1.000
_cell.length_c   1.000
_cell.angle_alpha   90.00
_cell.angle_beta   90.00
_cell.angle_gamma   90.00
#
_symmetry.space_group_name_H-M   'P 1'
#
loop_
_entity.id
_entity.type
_entity.pdbx_description
1 polymer ?
#
loop_
_entity_poly.entity_id
_entity_poly.type
_entity_poly.pdbx_seq_one_letter_code
_entity_poly.pdbx_strand_id
1 'polypeptide(L)'
;MKNHLPIMLLIILLLVSCRSKENNLISEGEGEETHSTTNANISIDNSLKTNQQKDLNLHIEMPNQEPLYVSLETVPILSTYLEQFEDKKNEINRIRSSYLYTNNQKDYFLVNYSCGTKLCNQLLLEHNQGDIQSLQISESSFLQNSKLNNDYLAFLFGRNEGSEVLRNQVVIINIKNFQKISPPEDLKVLESFKYPIPFIEWRDGTLISTIADIDDTSYERIKEWYKNNQEPFQQLKWKIL
;
A
#
# COMPACT_ATOMS: atom_id res chain seq x y z
N MET A 1 -10.39 28.96 -55.43
CA MET A 1 -11.52 28.01 -55.34
C MET A 1 -11.05 26.70 -54.72
N LYS A 2 -11.31 26.48 -53.42
CA LYS A 2 -11.72 25.16 -52.86
C LYS A 2 -12.01 25.31 -51.37
N ASN A 3 -13.14 24.74 -51.00
CA ASN A 3 -13.96 25.00 -49.82
C ASN A 3 -13.42 24.30 -48.56
N HIS A 4 -13.21 25.04 -47.47
CA HIS A 4 -13.08 24.47 -46.11
C HIS A 4 -13.72 25.40 -45.07
N LEU A 5 -14.98 25.81 -45.29
CA LEU A 5 -15.71 26.71 -44.37
C LEU A 5 -16.89 26.13 -43.56
N PRO A 6 -17.33 24.84 -43.61
CA PRO A 6 -18.50 24.45 -42.82
C PRO A 6 -18.24 23.69 -41.50
N ILE A 7 -17.01 23.36 -41.11
CA ILE A 7 -16.78 22.49 -39.93
C ILE A 7 -16.58 23.28 -38.62
N MET A 8 -16.30 24.59 -38.70
CA MET A 8 -16.09 25.47 -37.53
C MET A 8 -17.40 26.05 -36.93
N LEU A 9 -18.58 25.59 -37.38
CA LEU A 9 -19.87 26.08 -36.88
C LEU A 9 -20.61 25.09 -35.95
N LEU A 10 -20.07 23.89 -35.71
CA LEU A 10 -20.76 22.85 -34.94
C LEU A 10 -20.34 22.77 -33.45
N ILE A 11 -19.36 23.57 -33.01
CA ILE A 11 -18.83 23.48 -31.62
C ILE A 11 -19.43 24.54 -30.67
N ILE A 12 -20.18 25.52 -31.18
CA ILE A 12 -20.72 26.63 -30.36
C ILE A 12 -22.09 26.30 -29.71
N LEU A 13 -22.72 25.17 -30.04
CA LEU A 13 -24.09 24.85 -29.59
C LEU A 13 -24.22 24.01 -28.29
N LEU A 14 -23.14 23.72 -27.56
CA LEU A 14 -23.19 22.88 -26.35
C LEU A 14 -23.03 23.63 -25.00
N LEU A 15 -23.11 24.96 -24.97
CA LEU A 15 -22.99 25.74 -23.72
C LEU A 15 -24.31 26.36 -23.23
N VAL A 16 -25.41 25.60 -23.21
CA VAL A 16 -26.63 26.02 -22.50
C VAL A 16 -27.26 24.84 -21.75
N SER A 17 -27.56 25.10 -20.46
CA SER A 17 -28.34 24.30 -19.48
C SER A 17 -27.43 23.58 -18.46
N CYS A 18 -27.44 23.89 -17.15
CA CYS A 18 -28.58 24.18 -16.29
C CYS A 18 -28.32 25.31 -15.28
N ARG A 19 -29.30 26.21 -15.17
CA ARG A 19 -29.49 27.14 -14.04
C ARG A 19 -30.98 27.10 -13.67
N SER A 20 -31.31 26.64 -12.47
CA SER A 20 -32.64 26.67 -11.80
C SER A 20 -32.50 25.79 -10.55
N LYS A 21 -32.90 26.15 -9.33
CA LYS A 21 -33.99 27.02 -8.89
C LYS A 21 -33.73 27.46 -7.44
N GLU A 22 -33.99 28.73 -7.19
CA GLU A 22 -34.09 29.36 -5.88
C GLU A 22 -35.48 29.08 -5.29
N ASN A 23 -35.59 28.93 -3.97
CA ASN A 23 -36.83 29.16 -3.22
C ASN A 23 -36.48 29.78 -1.87
N ASN A 24 -36.88 31.05 -1.71
CA ASN A 24 -37.00 31.77 -0.46
C ASN A 24 -38.04 31.11 0.46
N LEU A 25 -37.83 31.17 1.78
CA LEU A 25 -38.87 31.67 2.69
C LEU A 25 -38.34 31.98 4.10
N ILE A 26 -38.72 33.18 4.52
CA ILE A 26 -38.49 33.91 5.76
C ILE A 26 -39.29 33.28 6.91
N SER A 27 -38.74 33.30 8.13
CA SER A 27 -39.51 33.73 9.32
C SER A 27 -38.56 34.16 10.44
N GLU A 28 -38.35 35.46 10.57
CA GLU A 28 -38.09 36.10 11.86
C GLU A 28 -39.41 36.11 12.65
N GLY A 29 -39.31 35.93 13.96
CA GLY A 29 -40.39 36.09 14.92
C GLY A 29 -39.80 36.13 16.32
N GLU A 30 -39.71 37.35 16.88
CA GLU A 30 -39.49 37.62 18.31
C GLU A 30 -40.68 37.12 19.14
N GLY A 31 -40.43 36.70 20.39
CA GLY A 31 -41.49 36.43 21.36
C GLY A 31 -41.01 35.71 22.64
N GLU A 32 -40.94 36.49 23.71
CA GLU A 32 -40.61 36.24 25.12
C GLU A 32 -40.91 34.88 25.81
N GLU A 33 -39.98 34.56 26.72
CA GLU A 33 -40.08 33.97 28.06
C GLU A 33 -41.27 33.05 28.43
N THR A 34 -40.96 31.82 28.86
CA THR A 34 -41.26 31.41 30.26
C THR A 34 -40.51 30.14 30.66
N HIS A 35 -39.98 30.18 31.89
CA HIS A 35 -39.33 29.10 32.62
C HIS A 35 -40.18 27.81 32.68
N SER A 36 -39.55 26.66 32.39
CA SER A 36 -39.84 25.44 33.15
C SER A 36 -38.62 24.53 33.18
N THR A 37 -38.11 24.39 34.39
CA THR A 37 -36.98 23.54 34.79
C THR A 37 -37.34 22.08 34.60
N THR A 38 -36.61 21.35 33.77
CA THR A 38 -36.50 19.89 33.89
C THR A 38 -35.09 19.48 33.52
N ASN A 39 -34.27 19.29 34.56
CA ASN A 39 -32.92 18.72 34.44
C ASN A 39 -33.03 17.25 33.99
N ALA A 40 -33.08 17.03 32.69
CA ALA A 40 -32.75 15.76 32.09
C ALA A 40 -31.24 15.76 31.80
N ASN A 41 -30.44 15.26 32.74
CA ASN A 41 -29.06 14.85 32.47
C ASN A 41 -29.11 13.64 31.53
N ILE A 42 -29.22 13.91 30.22
CA ILE A 42 -29.02 12.90 29.19
C ILE A 42 -27.52 12.86 28.90
N SER A 43 -26.90 11.73 29.22
CA SER A 43 -25.52 11.39 28.89
C SER A 43 -25.37 11.26 27.36
N ILE A 44 -25.18 12.39 26.68
CA ILE A 44 -24.84 12.45 25.26
C ILE A 44 -23.36 12.83 25.15
N ASP A 45 -22.43 11.98 25.59
CA ASP A 45 -21.00 12.21 25.27
C ASP A 45 -20.15 10.93 25.07
N ASN A 46 -20.75 9.74 25.13
CA ASN A 46 -20.02 8.49 24.90
C ASN A 46 -20.30 7.81 23.55
N SER A 47 -21.36 8.20 22.82
CA SER A 47 -21.73 7.61 21.52
C SER A 47 -21.10 8.30 20.30
N LEU A 48 -20.67 9.56 20.44
CA LEU A 48 -20.03 10.31 19.35
C LEU A 48 -18.52 9.99 19.23
N LYS A 49 -17.84 9.81 20.37
CA LYS A 49 -16.41 9.43 20.39
C LYS A 49 -16.18 8.02 19.86
N THR A 50 -17.08 7.08 20.13
CA THR A 50 -16.97 5.68 19.65
C THR A 50 -17.12 5.55 18.14
N ASN A 51 -17.95 6.39 17.49
CA ASN A 51 -18.09 6.39 16.03
C ASN A 51 -16.91 7.05 15.31
N GLN A 52 -16.33 8.13 15.86
CA GLN A 52 -15.14 8.76 15.28
C GLN A 52 -13.86 7.93 15.46
N GLN A 53 -13.70 7.23 16.59
CA GLN A 53 -12.54 6.35 16.83
C GLN A 53 -12.55 5.12 15.90
N LYS A 54 -13.74 4.59 15.57
CA LYS A 54 -13.89 3.42 14.68
C LYS A 54 -13.50 3.74 13.22
N ASP A 55 -13.55 5.01 12.83
CA ASP A 55 -13.18 5.49 11.49
C ASP A 55 -11.65 5.54 11.24
N LEU A 56 -10.81 5.32 12.27
CA LEU A 56 -9.35 5.38 12.20
C LEU A 56 -8.67 4.01 12.42
N ASN A 57 -9.37 2.92 12.07
CA ASN A 57 -8.81 1.58 12.14
C ASN A 57 -8.46 1.07 10.75
N LEU A 58 -7.32 0.41 10.63
CA LEU A 58 -6.99 -0.43 9.49
C LEU A 58 -7.81 -1.71 9.56
N HIS A 59 -8.62 -1.95 8.54
CA HIS A 59 -9.37 -3.19 8.36
C HIS A 59 -8.50 -4.23 7.66
N ILE A 60 -8.42 -5.43 8.22
CA ILE A 60 -7.64 -6.55 7.66
C ILE A 60 -8.51 -7.80 7.60
N GLU A 61 -8.71 -8.32 6.39
CA GLU A 61 -9.43 -9.57 6.16
C GLU A 61 -8.62 -10.77 6.64
N MET A 62 -9.24 -11.65 7.44
CA MET A 62 -8.62 -12.83 8.02
C MET A 62 -9.17 -14.11 7.36
N PRO A 63 -8.33 -15.09 6.98
CA PRO A 63 -8.84 -16.35 6.44
C PRO A 63 -9.65 -17.13 7.49
N ASN A 64 -10.93 -17.37 7.21
CA ASN A 64 -11.84 -18.17 8.05
C ASN A 64 -12.04 -17.62 9.48
N GLN A 65 -11.84 -16.31 9.68
CA GLN A 65 -12.02 -15.65 10.97
C GLN A 65 -12.69 -14.29 10.76
N GLU A 66 -13.13 -13.67 11.86
CA GLU A 66 -13.58 -12.28 11.84
C GLU A 66 -12.45 -11.34 11.42
N PRO A 67 -12.74 -10.23 10.72
CA PRO A 67 -11.72 -9.27 10.35
C PRO A 67 -11.02 -8.66 11.56
N LEU A 68 -9.72 -8.42 11.40
CA LEU A 68 -8.91 -7.72 12.40
C LEU A 68 -9.01 -6.21 12.16
N TYR A 69 -9.30 -5.46 13.24
CA TYR A 69 -9.28 -4.00 13.23
C TYR A 69 -8.07 -3.51 14.02
N VAL A 70 -7.08 -2.96 13.32
CA VAL A 70 -5.85 -2.43 13.93
C VAL A 70 -5.99 -0.92 14.07
N SER A 71 -5.85 -0.40 15.28
CA SER A 71 -5.80 1.05 15.49
C SER A 71 -4.57 1.64 14.82
N LEU A 72 -4.73 2.69 14.03
CA LEU A 72 -3.60 3.31 13.33
C LEU A 72 -2.61 4.00 14.27
N GLU A 73 -3.03 4.32 15.50
CA GLU A 73 -2.15 4.85 16.55
C GLU A 73 -1.09 3.82 16.99
N THR A 74 -1.37 2.52 16.86
CA THR A 74 -0.41 1.45 17.20
C THR A 74 0.56 1.16 16.06
N VAL A 75 0.42 1.84 14.92
CA VAL A 75 1.29 1.71 13.74
C VAL A 75 1.88 3.09 13.39
N PRO A 76 2.98 3.51 14.07
CA PRO A 76 3.51 4.86 13.93
C PRO A 76 3.81 5.30 12.50
N ILE A 77 4.30 4.38 11.66
CA ILE A 77 4.61 4.66 10.24
C ILE A 77 3.35 5.12 9.49
N LEU A 78 2.21 4.48 9.73
CA LEU A 78 0.95 4.87 9.10
C LEU A 78 0.36 6.12 9.74
N SER A 79 0.47 6.26 11.07
CA SER A 79 0.02 7.49 11.76
C SER A 79 0.72 8.73 11.20
N THR A 80 2.07 8.71 11.13
CA THR A 80 2.86 9.82 10.58
C THR A 80 2.57 10.07 9.11
N TYR A 81 2.33 9.02 8.31
CA TYR A 81 1.90 9.17 6.92
C TYR A 81 0.57 9.93 6.81
N LEU A 82 -0.41 9.56 7.63
CA LEU A 82 -1.76 10.12 7.59
C LEU A 82 -1.85 11.55 8.13
N GLU A 83 -0.90 12.00 8.94
CA GLU A 83 -0.82 13.40 9.40
C GLU A 83 -0.66 14.40 8.25
N GLN A 84 -0.21 13.96 7.08
CA GLN A 84 0.00 14.79 5.90
C GLN A 84 -1.30 15.10 5.13
N PHE A 85 -2.41 14.48 5.51
CA PHE A 85 -3.68 14.55 4.78
C PHE A 85 -4.78 15.19 5.63
N GLU A 86 -5.48 16.17 5.07
CA GLU A 86 -6.68 16.75 5.68
C GLU A 86 -7.80 15.70 5.79
N ASP A 87 -8.00 14.93 4.72
CA ASP A 87 -8.99 13.85 4.67
C ASP A 87 -8.35 12.48 4.94
N LYS A 88 -8.04 12.25 6.21
CA LYS A 88 -7.44 10.98 6.68
C LYS A 88 -8.32 9.78 6.34
N LYS A 89 -9.65 9.92 6.42
CA LYS A 89 -10.59 8.81 6.19
C LYS A 89 -10.51 8.30 4.76
N ASN A 90 -10.50 9.21 3.78
CA ASN A 90 -10.33 8.82 2.40
C ASN A 90 -8.96 8.19 2.13
N GLU A 91 -7.90 8.67 2.78
CA GLU A 91 -6.58 8.08 2.62
C GLU A 91 -6.47 6.69 3.27
N ILE A 92 -7.08 6.47 4.44
CA ILE A 92 -7.17 5.16 5.09
C ILE A 92 -7.89 4.15 4.18
N ASN A 93 -8.97 4.55 3.52
CA ASN A 93 -9.71 3.69 2.58
C ASN A 93 -8.88 3.27 1.36
N ARG A 94 -7.77 3.96 1.06
CA ARG A 94 -6.83 3.60 0.00
C ARG A 94 -5.74 2.65 0.46
N ILE A 95 -5.52 2.51 1.77
CA ILE A 95 -4.60 1.52 2.33
C ILE A 95 -5.17 0.13 2.08
N ARG A 96 -4.35 -0.78 1.57
CA ARG A 96 -4.73 -2.18 1.32
C ARG A 96 -3.90 -3.09 2.17
N SER A 97 -4.55 -3.93 2.94
CA SER A 97 -3.92 -4.97 3.74
C SER A 97 -4.20 -6.34 3.15
N SER A 98 -3.27 -7.26 3.32
CA SER A 98 -3.44 -8.66 2.93
C SER A 98 -2.76 -9.56 3.95
N TYR A 99 -3.48 -10.57 4.43
CA TYR A 99 -2.90 -11.66 5.20
C TYR A 99 -1.86 -12.43 4.39
N LEU A 100 -0.71 -12.72 5.00
CA LEU A 100 0.34 -13.54 4.41
C LEU A 100 0.26 -14.97 4.96
N TYR A 101 0.53 -15.14 6.26
CA TYR A 101 0.51 -16.43 6.95
C TYR A 101 0.58 -16.23 8.48
N THR A 102 0.38 -17.33 9.22
CA THR A 102 0.60 -17.43 10.67
C THR A 102 1.85 -18.27 10.92
N ASN A 103 2.75 -17.83 11.80
CA ASN A 103 3.88 -18.61 12.30
C ASN A 103 4.07 -18.40 13.80
N ASN A 104 4.28 -19.47 14.58
CA ASN A 104 4.46 -19.39 16.03
C ASN A 104 3.39 -18.54 16.76
N GLN A 105 2.11 -18.73 16.40
CA GLN A 105 0.95 -18.00 16.95
C GLN A 105 0.92 -16.49 16.63
N LYS A 106 1.77 -16.03 15.70
CA LYS A 106 1.80 -14.65 15.22
C LYS A 106 1.27 -14.58 13.79
N ASP A 107 0.42 -13.60 13.52
CA ASP A 107 -0.10 -13.35 12.19
C ASP A 107 0.70 -12.27 11.48
N TYR A 108 1.01 -12.50 10.20
CA TYR A 108 1.79 -11.57 9.39
C TYR A 108 0.92 -11.01 8.25
N PHE A 109 0.97 -9.69 8.09
CA PHE A 109 0.20 -8.97 7.07
C PHE A 109 1.11 -8.06 6.25
N LEU A 110 0.83 -7.97 4.96
CA LEU A 110 1.40 -6.94 4.11
C LEU A 110 0.41 -5.79 3.99
N VAL A 111 0.87 -4.57 4.27
CA VAL A 111 0.11 -3.34 4.13
C VAL A 111 0.73 -2.47 3.06
N ASN A 112 -0.09 -2.11 2.08
CA ASN A 112 0.21 -1.21 0.98
C ASN A 112 -0.38 0.17 1.29
N TYR A 113 0.47 1.20 1.34
CA TYR A 113 0.05 2.58 1.57
C TYR A 113 0.82 3.53 0.64
N SER A 114 0.42 4.80 0.57
CA SER A 114 1.03 5.77 -0.37
C SER A 114 1.06 5.26 -1.82
N CYS A 115 -0.05 4.66 -2.24
CA CYS A 115 -0.16 4.06 -3.56
C CYS A 115 -0.40 5.12 -4.64
N GLY A 116 0.49 5.16 -5.63
CA GLY A 116 0.23 5.78 -6.93
C GLY A 116 -0.65 4.87 -7.81
N THR A 117 -0.39 4.86 -9.12
CA THR A 117 -1.16 4.01 -10.05
C THR A 117 -0.95 2.51 -9.82
N LYS A 118 0.29 2.10 -9.50
CA LYS A 118 0.66 0.68 -9.32
C LYS A 118 1.66 0.43 -8.19
N LEU A 119 2.37 1.46 -7.77
CA LEU A 119 3.48 1.35 -6.83
C LEU A 119 3.04 1.91 -5.49
N CYS A 120 3.33 1.17 -4.43
CA CYS A 120 3.00 1.52 -3.06
C CYS A 120 4.23 1.39 -2.18
N ASN A 121 4.18 2.01 -1.02
CA ASN A 121 5.05 1.65 0.08
C ASN A 121 4.52 0.38 0.76
N GLN A 122 5.44 -0.48 1.18
CA GLN A 122 5.21 -1.84 1.64
C GLN A 122 5.61 -1.95 3.12
N LEU A 123 4.63 -2.22 3.97
CA LEU A 123 4.79 -2.34 5.41
C LEU A 123 4.42 -3.76 5.84
N LEU A 124 5.33 -4.44 6.53
CA LEU A 124 5.03 -5.69 7.20
C LEU A 124 4.43 -5.39 8.57
N LEU A 125 3.30 -6.02 8.90
CA LEU A 125 2.76 -6.05 10.25
C LEU A 125 2.90 -7.45 10.84
N GLU A 126 3.25 -7.51 12.12
CA GLU A 126 3.15 -8.69 12.97
C GLU A 126 2.08 -8.42 14.03
N HIS A 127 1.14 -9.34 14.18
CA HIS A 127 0.14 -9.32 15.25
C HIS A 127 0.34 -10.51 16.18
N ASN A 128 0.37 -10.24 17.48
CA ASN A 128 0.47 -11.26 18.52
C ASN A 128 -0.43 -10.89 19.70
N GLN A 129 -1.58 -11.55 19.81
CA GLN A 129 -2.51 -11.39 20.96
C GLN A 129 -2.85 -9.93 21.31
N GLY A 130 -3.05 -9.08 20.29
CA GLY A 130 -3.35 -7.66 20.45
C GLY A 130 -2.15 -6.72 20.33
N ASP A 131 -0.92 -7.23 20.47
CA ASP A 131 0.28 -6.46 20.19
C ASP A 131 0.54 -6.38 18.69
N ILE A 132 0.90 -5.19 18.20
CA ILE A 132 1.22 -4.92 16.80
C ILE A 132 2.65 -4.40 16.69
N GLN A 133 3.43 -5.00 15.80
CA GLN A 133 4.71 -4.46 15.35
C GLN A 133 4.63 -4.17 13.86
N SER A 134 5.38 -3.16 13.42
CA SER A 134 5.41 -2.74 12.02
C SER A 134 6.83 -2.48 11.53
N LEU A 135 7.11 -2.88 10.29
CA LEU A 135 8.43 -2.73 9.67
C LEU A 135 8.27 -2.32 8.21
N GLN A 136 8.84 -1.18 7.84
CA GLN A 136 8.90 -0.76 6.43
C GLN A 136 9.85 -1.69 5.67
N ILE A 137 9.35 -2.41 4.67
CA ILE A 137 10.13 -3.43 3.97
C ILE A 137 10.51 -3.05 2.54
N SER A 138 9.71 -2.24 1.84
CA SER A 138 10.04 -1.77 0.49
C SER A 138 9.25 -0.50 0.14
N GLU A 139 9.76 0.34 -0.75
CA GLU A 139 9.13 1.60 -1.15
C GLU A 139 8.85 1.64 -2.65
N SER A 140 7.79 2.33 -3.05
CA SER A 140 7.41 2.52 -4.45
C SER A 140 7.53 1.22 -5.27
N SER A 141 6.90 0.17 -4.79
CA SER A 141 7.00 -1.19 -5.34
C SER A 141 5.69 -1.95 -5.20
N PHE A 142 5.63 -3.16 -5.75
CA PHE A 142 4.53 -4.12 -5.56
C PHE A 142 5.09 -5.50 -5.22
N LEU A 143 4.40 -6.26 -4.37
CA LEU A 143 4.79 -7.63 -4.07
C LEU A 143 4.55 -8.52 -5.30
N GLN A 144 5.57 -9.28 -5.70
CA GLN A 144 5.44 -10.32 -6.72
C GLN A 144 5.36 -11.71 -6.12
N ASN A 145 6.19 -11.98 -5.12
CA ASN A 145 6.25 -13.29 -4.49
C ASN A 145 6.77 -13.18 -3.06
N SER A 146 6.40 -14.14 -2.22
CA SER A 146 7.01 -14.32 -0.91
C SER A 146 7.28 -15.80 -0.65
N LYS A 147 8.36 -16.09 0.08
CA LYS A 147 8.81 -17.44 0.39
C LYS A 147 9.22 -17.52 1.85
N LEU A 148 8.54 -18.36 2.62
CA LEU A 148 8.87 -18.66 4.00
C LEU A 148 9.82 -19.85 4.08
N ASN A 149 10.82 -19.76 4.96
CA ASN A 149 11.67 -20.87 5.37
C ASN A 149 12.04 -20.71 6.84
N ASN A 150 11.47 -21.57 7.70
CA ASN A 150 11.58 -21.45 9.16
C ASN A 150 11.20 -20.04 9.63
N ASP A 151 12.13 -19.32 10.27
CA ASP A 151 11.95 -17.97 10.78
C ASP A 151 12.34 -16.87 9.78
N TYR A 152 12.54 -17.20 8.50
CA TYR A 152 12.93 -16.23 7.47
C TYR A 152 11.89 -16.12 6.36
N LEU A 153 11.44 -14.90 6.12
CA LEU A 153 10.53 -14.56 5.04
C LEU A 153 11.27 -13.72 3.99
N ALA A 154 11.42 -14.28 2.80
CA ALA A 154 11.93 -13.56 1.65
C ALA A 154 10.77 -12.99 0.83
N PHE A 155 10.86 -11.72 0.48
CA PHE A 155 9.96 -11.01 -0.41
C PHE A 155 10.69 -10.66 -1.70
N LEU A 156 10.01 -10.87 -2.83
CA LEU A 156 10.39 -10.36 -4.13
C LEU A 156 9.46 -9.22 -4.49
N PHE A 157 9.99 -8.00 -4.48
CA PHE A 157 9.28 -6.81 -4.91
C PHE A 157 9.61 -6.47 -6.35
N GLY A 158 8.63 -5.95 -7.07
CA GLY A 158 8.75 -5.43 -8.42
C GLY A 158 8.57 -3.91 -8.46
N ARG A 159 9.26 -3.27 -9.40
CA ARG A 159 9.05 -1.88 -9.79
C ARG A 159 9.05 -1.80 -11.32
N ASN A 160 7.91 -1.40 -11.88
CA ASN A 160 7.80 -1.20 -13.32
C ASN A 160 8.49 0.11 -13.70
N GLU A 161 9.23 0.08 -14.79
CA GLU A 161 9.78 1.24 -15.49
C GLU A 161 9.13 1.25 -16.89
N GLY A 162 8.24 2.22 -17.13
CA GLY A 162 7.38 2.18 -18.31
C GLY A 162 6.47 0.94 -18.34
N SER A 163 6.26 0.38 -19.53
CA SER A 163 5.43 -0.81 -19.76
C SER A 163 6.23 -2.08 -20.10
N GLU A 164 7.54 -1.96 -20.31
CA GLU A 164 8.37 -3.04 -20.86
C GLU A 164 9.47 -3.52 -19.91
N VAL A 165 9.80 -2.73 -18.89
CA VAL A 165 10.88 -3.04 -17.95
C VAL A 165 10.31 -3.26 -16.55
N LEU A 166 10.73 -4.36 -15.94
CA LEU A 166 10.50 -4.66 -14.54
C LEU A 166 11.85 -4.83 -13.86
N ARG A 167 12.02 -4.17 -12.71
CA ARG A 167 13.19 -4.33 -11.85
C ARG A 167 12.75 -4.86 -10.51
N ASN A 168 13.66 -5.53 -9.83
CA ASN A 168 13.35 -6.26 -8.64
C ASN A 168 14.23 -5.92 -7.46
N GLN A 169 13.65 -6.09 -6.28
CA GLN A 169 14.35 -6.03 -5.01
C GLN A 169 13.95 -7.26 -4.20
N VAL A 170 14.93 -7.89 -3.55
CA VAL A 170 14.72 -8.94 -2.56
C VAL A 170 14.91 -8.35 -1.18
N VAL A 171 13.98 -8.68 -0.28
CA VAL A 171 14.03 -8.28 1.12
C VAL A 171 13.82 -9.52 1.97
N ILE A 172 14.72 -9.79 2.90
CA ILE A 172 14.57 -10.90 3.84
C ILE A 172 14.32 -10.35 5.23
N ILE A 173 13.27 -10.86 5.88
CA ILE A 173 12.93 -10.55 7.26
C ILE A 173 13.15 -11.79 8.11
N ASN A 174 13.86 -11.65 9.22
CA ASN A 174 13.82 -12.62 10.30
C ASN A 174 12.58 -12.31 11.15
N ILE A 175 11.59 -13.21 11.12
CA ILE A 175 10.29 -13.00 11.75
C ILE A 175 10.32 -13.34 13.25
N LYS A 176 11.37 -13.99 13.75
CA LYS A 176 11.55 -14.25 15.18
C LYS A 176 11.87 -12.97 15.95
N ASN A 177 12.75 -12.14 15.39
CA ASN A 177 13.14 -10.84 15.98
C ASN A 177 12.53 -9.64 15.25
N PHE A 178 11.75 -9.88 14.20
CA PHE A 178 11.06 -8.88 13.39
C PHE A 178 12.01 -7.82 12.79
N GLN A 179 13.11 -8.28 12.20
CA GLN A 179 14.17 -7.42 11.64
C GLN A 179 14.52 -7.80 10.20
N LYS A 180 14.83 -6.78 9.40
CA LYS A 180 15.38 -6.96 8.06
C LYS A 180 16.81 -7.50 8.16
N ILE A 181 17.10 -8.53 7.39
CA ILE A 181 18.45 -9.08 7.22
C ILE A 181 19.07 -8.45 5.99
N SER A 182 20.21 -7.80 6.17
CA SER A 182 20.98 -7.27 5.05
C SER A 182 21.84 -8.37 4.40
N PRO A 183 21.97 -8.37 3.07
CA PRO A 183 22.85 -9.26 2.35
C PRO A 183 24.30 -8.92 2.63
N PRO A 184 25.20 -9.91 2.48
CA PRO A 184 26.63 -9.64 2.39
C PRO A 184 26.94 -8.74 1.18
N GLU A 185 28.13 -8.16 1.16
CA GLU A 185 28.52 -7.11 0.20
C GLU A 185 28.40 -7.57 -1.27
N ASP A 186 28.79 -8.80 -1.56
CA ASP A 186 28.68 -9.43 -2.89
C ASP A 186 27.24 -9.64 -3.36
N LEU A 187 26.27 -9.57 -2.45
CA LEU A 187 24.85 -9.76 -2.71
C LEU A 187 24.03 -8.48 -2.52
N LYS A 188 24.67 -7.34 -2.25
CA LYS A 188 24.01 -6.04 -2.07
C LYS A 188 23.13 -5.62 -3.23
N VAL A 189 23.44 -6.11 -4.43
CA VAL A 189 22.63 -5.92 -5.63
C VAL A 189 21.17 -6.34 -5.44
N LEU A 190 20.92 -7.40 -4.65
CA LEU A 190 19.58 -7.91 -4.37
C LEU A 190 18.72 -6.91 -3.57
N GLU A 191 19.32 -6.01 -2.79
CA GLU A 191 18.61 -4.98 -2.03
C GLU A 191 18.23 -3.76 -2.87
N SER A 192 18.54 -3.73 -4.17
CA SER A 192 18.29 -2.59 -5.05
C SER A 192 17.41 -2.96 -6.24
N PHE A 193 16.57 -2.04 -6.69
CA PHE A 193 15.81 -2.17 -7.95
C PHE A 193 16.71 -1.96 -9.17
N LYS A 194 17.81 -2.69 -9.27
CA LYS A 194 18.79 -2.55 -10.36
C LYS A 194 18.57 -3.58 -11.46
N TYR A 195 18.25 -4.81 -11.11
CA TYR A 195 18.15 -5.93 -12.06
C TYR A 195 16.78 -6.60 -12.07
N PRO A 196 16.41 -7.23 -13.20
CA PRO A 196 15.38 -8.26 -13.23
C PRO A 196 15.75 -9.47 -12.37
N ILE A 197 14.84 -9.88 -11.49
CA ILE A 197 14.96 -11.10 -10.68
C ILE A 197 13.65 -11.87 -10.88
N PRO A 198 13.55 -12.74 -11.89
CA PRO A 198 12.34 -13.50 -12.18
C PRO A 198 11.92 -14.45 -11.04
N PHE A 199 12.88 -14.91 -10.24
CA PHE A 199 12.61 -16.01 -9.32
C PHE A 199 13.50 -15.98 -8.07
N ILE A 200 12.88 -16.36 -6.94
CA ILE A 200 13.54 -16.65 -5.67
C ILE A 200 13.03 -17.98 -5.11
N GLU A 201 13.91 -18.77 -4.51
CA GLU A 201 13.56 -20.00 -3.79
C GLU A 201 14.49 -20.24 -2.60
N TRP A 202 13.97 -20.97 -1.60
CA TRP A 202 14.80 -21.49 -0.53
C TRP A 202 15.29 -22.90 -0.88
N ARG A 203 16.59 -23.13 -0.69
CA ARG A 203 17.22 -24.46 -0.76
C ARG A 203 18.17 -24.63 0.41
N ASP A 204 17.88 -25.57 1.30
CA ASP A 204 18.71 -25.91 2.47
C ASP A 204 19.14 -24.69 3.31
N GLY A 205 18.19 -23.80 3.63
CA GLY A 205 18.49 -22.58 4.41
C GLY A 205 19.16 -21.45 3.62
N THR A 206 19.42 -21.64 2.32
CA THR A 206 20.01 -20.64 1.44
C THR A 206 18.95 -20.08 0.50
N LEU A 207 18.84 -18.76 0.39
CA LEU A 207 17.99 -18.13 -0.63
C LEU A 207 18.76 -18.14 -1.96
N ILE A 208 18.18 -18.77 -2.97
CA ILE A 208 18.67 -18.76 -4.34
C ILE A 208 17.85 -17.74 -5.12
N SER A 209 18.53 -16.76 -5.72
CA SER A 209 17.92 -15.76 -6.59
C SER A 209 18.44 -15.92 -8.01
N THR A 210 17.54 -16.10 -8.97
CA THR A 210 17.86 -16.08 -10.39
C THR A 210 17.71 -14.65 -10.88
N ILE A 211 18.80 -14.06 -11.38
CA ILE A 211 18.89 -12.65 -11.78
C ILE A 211 19.44 -12.54 -13.20
N ALA A 212 19.08 -11.48 -13.92
CA ALA A 212 19.64 -11.19 -15.24
C ALA A 212 21.18 -11.10 -15.17
N ASP A 213 21.85 -11.80 -16.08
CA ASP A 213 23.31 -11.74 -16.22
C ASP A 213 23.68 -10.72 -17.30
N ILE A 214 23.61 -9.43 -16.92
CA ILE A 214 23.87 -8.30 -17.81
C ILE A 214 24.76 -7.28 -17.09
N ASP A 215 25.72 -6.69 -17.80
CA ASP A 215 26.57 -5.65 -17.21
C ASP A 215 25.91 -4.26 -17.24
N ASP A 216 25.15 -3.98 -18.31
CA ASP A 216 24.41 -2.75 -18.47
C ASP A 216 22.96 -2.90 -18.00
N THR A 217 22.58 -2.08 -17.02
CA THR A 217 21.23 -2.02 -16.46
C THR A 217 20.43 -0.82 -16.95
N SER A 218 20.77 -0.28 -18.12
CA SER A 218 19.95 0.71 -18.82
C SER A 218 18.57 0.16 -19.18
N TYR A 219 17.61 1.06 -19.39
CA TYR A 219 16.25 0.70 -19.78
C TYR A 219 16.22 -0.17 -21.05
N GLU A 220 16.91 0.25 -22.11
CA GLU A 220 16.90 -0.46 -23.39
C GLU A 220 17.54 -1.84 -23.28
N ARG A 221 18.65 -1.99 -22.54
CA ARG A 221 19.28 -3.30 -22.37
C ARG A 221 18.40 -4.29 -21.61
N ILE A 222 17.73 -3.85 -20.53
CA ILE A 222 16.80 -4.71 -19.79
C ILE A 222 15.57 -5.05 -20.62
N LYS A 223 15.06 -4.08 -21.39
CA LYS A 223 13.94 -4.29 -22.31
C LYS A 223 14.29 -5.32 -23.38
N GLU A 224 15.49 -5.26 -23.97
CA GLU A 224 15.99 -6.30 -24.88
C GLU A 224 16.09 -7.65 -24.18
N TRP A 225 16.61 -7.67 -22.95
CA TRP A 225 16.71 -8.88 -22.15
C TRP A 225 15.35 -9.56 -21.94
N TYR A 226 14.30 -8.81 -21.63
CA TYR A 226 12.93 -9.33 -21.52
C TYR A 226 12.35 -9.85 -22.85
N LYS A 227 12.80 -9.33 -23.99
CA LYS A 227 12.31 -9.75 -25.32
C LYS A 227 13.00 -11.01 -25.82
N ASN A 228 14.19 -11.32 -25.31
CA ASN A 228 15.02 -12.41 -25.78
C ASN A 228 15.04 -13.57 -24.78
N ASN A 229 14.31 -14.64 -25.08
CA ASN A 229 14.18 -15.82 -24.22
C ASN A 229 15.49 -16.65 -24.06
N GLN A 230 16.59 -16.24 -24.70
CA GLN A 230 17.89 -16.91 -24.61
C GLN A 230 18.93 -16.13 -23.79
N GLU A 231 18.53 -15.02 -23.18
CA GLU A 231 19.47 -14.20 -22.42
C GLU A 231 19.96 -14.91 -21.16
N PRO A 232 21.22 -14.69 -20.78
CA PRO A 232 21.82 -15.40 -19.67
C PRO A 232 21.22 -14.95 -18.34
N PHE A 233 21.17 -15.91 -17.43
CA PHE A 233 20.83 -15.72 -16.02
C PHE A 233 22.02 -16.17 -15.19
N GLN A 234 22.22 -15.50 -14.06
CA GLN A 234 23.13 -15.95 -13.02
C GLN A 234 22.35 -16.28 -11.75
N GLN A 235 22.94 -17.11 -10.91
CA GLN A 235 22.36 -17.48 -9.62
C GLN A 235 23.18 -16.87 -8.49
N LEU A 236 22.50 -16.11 -7.65
CA LEU A 236 23.05 -15.58 -6.41
C LEU A 236 22.56 -16.42 -5.24
N LYS A 237 23.47 -16.73 -4.30
CA LYS A 237 23.20 -17.62 -3.16
C LYS A 237 23.41 -16.89 -1.86
N TRP A 238 22.32 -16.50 -1.21
CA TRP A 238 22.35 -15.84 0.08
C TRP A 238 22.11 -16.84 1.20
N LYS A 239 23.20 -17.30 1.81
CA LYS A 239 23.12 -18.15 3.00
C LYS A 239 22.91 -17.27 4.23
N ILE A 240 21.87 -17.58 4.99
CA ILE A 240 21.60 -16.90 6.27
C ILE A 240 22.22 -17.74 7.39
N LEU A 241 23.01 -17.08 8.22
CA LEU A 241 23.70 -17.68 9.37
C LEU A 241 22.87 -17.50 10.65
#